data_AF-X1C9I6-F1
#
_entry.id   AF-X1C9I6-F1
#
_cell.length_a   1.000
_cell.length_b   1.000
_cell.length_c   1.000
_cell.angle_alpha   90.00
_cell.angle_beta   90.00
_cell.angle_gamma   90.00
#
_symmetry.space_group_name_H-M   'P 1'
#
loop_
_entity.id
_entity.type
_entity.pdbx_description
1 polymer ?
#
loop_
_entity_poly.entity_id
_entity_poly.type
_entity_poly.pdbx_seq_one_letter_code
_entity_poly.pdbx_strand_id
1 'polypeptide(L)' 'MAGNTRGRLKERFEGIHKNFGWIQEHCEQSLELIREHNPKLSKAMKALHKGCTTLDKLAQDIYGKI' A
#
# COMPACT_ATOMS: atom_id res chain seq x y z
N MET A 1 26.73 0.06 10.73
CA MET A 1 26.28 0.89 9.58
C MET A 1 26.98 2.23 9.67
N ALA A 2 27.75 2.63 8.65
CA ALA A 2 28.24 4.01 8.56
C ALA A 2 27.05 4.99 8.64
N GLY A 3 27.28 6.18 9.21
CA GLY A 3 26.28 7.08 9.82
C GLY A 3 24.94 7.27 9.08
N ASN A 4 23.88 7.60 9.86
CA ASN A 4 22.47 7.84 9.49
C ASN A 4 21.81 6.91 8.43
N THR A 5 22.47 5.86 7.94
CA THR A 5 21.93 4.98 6.89
C THR A 5 20.68 4.26 7.38
N ARG A 6 20.71 3.78 8.64
CA ARG A 6 19.55 3.15 9.29
C ARG A 6 18.35 4.10 9.37
N GLY A 7 18.56 5.34 9.83
CA GLY A 7 17.50 6.34 9.97
C GLY A 7 16.87 6.68 8.62
N ARG A 8 17.71 6.95 7.62
CA ARG A 8 17.25 7.22 6.25
C ARG A 8 16.48 6.05 5.65
N LEU A 9 16.89 4.81 5.90
CA LEU A 9 16.13 3.64 5.43
C LEU A 9 14.75 3.58 6.11
N LYS A 10 14.67 3.77 7.43
CA LYS A 10 13.38 3.81 8.14
C LYS A 10 12.44 4.87 7.58
N GLU A 11 12.92 6.09 7.37
CA GLU A 11 12.13 7.18 6.78
C GLU A 11 11.58 6.81 5.40
N ARG A 12 12.38 6.14 4.56
CA ARG A 12 11.94 5.72 3.22
C ARG A 12 10.86 4.65 3.28
N PHE A 13 11.03 3.64 4.14
CA PHE A 13 10.04 2.57 4.28
C PHE A 13 8.76 3.03 4.97
N GLU A 14 8.84 3.99 5.90
CA GLU A 14 7.66 4.66 6.46
C GLU A 14 6.89 5.45 5.39
N GLY A 15 7.61 6.15 4.51
CA GLY A 15 7.00 6.83 3.37
C GLY A 15 6.32 5.87 2.39
N ILE A 16 6.93 4.71 2.11
CA ILE A 16 6.33 3.66 1.29
C ILE A 16 5.03 3.16 1.92
N HIS A 17 5.03 2.88 3.23
CA HIS A 17 3.85 2.43 3.94
C HIS A 17 2.70 3.45 3.87
N LYS A 18 2.99 4.73 4.12
CA LYS A 18 2.01 5.83 3.99
C LYS A 18 1.41 5.91 2.58
N ASN A 19 2.24 5.79 1.54
CA ASN A 19 1.77 5.80 0.15
C ASN A 19 0.85 4.61 -0.16
N PHE A 20 1.17 3.41 0.32
CA PHE A 20 0.28 2.26 0.16
C PHE A 20 -1.04 2.42 0.91
N GLY A 21 -1.02 3.04 2.10
CA GLY A 21 -2.24 3.41 2.82
C GLY A 21 -3.14 4.31 1.97
N TRP A 22 -2.58 5.37 1.38
CA TRP A 22 -3.31 6.28 0.50
C TRP A 22 -3.89 5.56 -0.74
N ILE A 23 -3.12 4.69 -1.39
CA ILE A 23 -3.60 3.90 -2.54
C ILE A 23 -4.75 2.98 -2.13
N GLN A 24 -4.65 2.34 -0.96
CA GLN A 24 -5.68 1.44 -0.44
C GLN A 24 -7.00 2.19 -0.19
N GLU A 25 -6.93 3.38 0.42
CA GLU A 25 -8.10 4.26 0.62
C GLU A 25 -8.78 4.63 -0.70
N HIS A 26 -8.00 5.03 -1.72
CA HIS A 26 -8.56 5.35 -3.05
C HIS A 26 -9.20 4.14 -3.73
N CYS A 27 -8.66 2.94 -3.53
CA CYS A 27 -9.26 1.72 -4.06
C CYS A 27 -10.62 1.43 -3.39
N GLU A 28 -10.74 1.67 -2.09
CA GLU A 28 -11.99 1.50 -1.33
C GLU A 28 -13.04 2.52 -1.76
N GLN A 29 -12.69 3.81 -1.82
CA GLN A 29 -13.58 4.87 -2.29
C GLN A 29 -14.03 4.63 -3.75
N SER A 30 -13.10 4.22 -4.62
CA SER A 30 -13.41 3.86 -6.00
C SER A 30 -14.37 2.67 -6.08
N LEU A 31 -14.21 1.68 -5.19
CA LEU A 31 -15.11 0.53 -5.09
C LEU A 31 -16.53 0.93 -4.71
N GLU A 32 -16.69 1.86 -3.78
CA GLU A 32 -18.00 2.38 -3.38
C GLU A 32 -18.72 3.05 -4.55
N LEU A 33 -18.01 3.87 -5.34
CA LEU A 33 -18.58 4.57 -6.50
C LEU A 33 -19.09 3.63 -7.60
N ILE A 34 -18.44 2.48 -7.79
CA ILE A 34 -18.72 1.58 -8.93
C ILE A 34 -19.49 0.31 -8.54
N ARG A 35 -19.75 0.10 -7.24
CA ARG A 35 -20.20 -1.18 -6.67
C ARG A 35 -21.44 -1.75 -7.36
N GLU A 36 -22.41 -0.91 -7.67
CA GLU A 36 -23.70 -1.31 -8.23
C GLU A 36 -23.76 -1.21 -9.77
N HIS A 37 -22.77 -0.56 -10.37
CA HIS A 37 -22.81 -0.21 -11.80
C HIS A 37 -21.88 -1.08 -12.66
N ASN A 38 -20.77 -1.57 -12.12
CA ASN A 38 -19.78 -2.29 -12.93
C ASN A 38 -19.06 -3.41 -12.15
N PRO A 39 -19.65 -4.62 -12.08
CA PRO A 39 -19.09 -5.73 -11.30
C PRO A 39 -17.71 -6.20 -11.81
N LYS A 40 -17.41 -6.03 -13.10
CA LYS A 40 -16.09 -6.35 -13.66
C LYS A 40 -15.02 -5.41 -13.13
N LEU A 41 -15.31 -4.11 -13.11
CA LEU A 41 -14.39 -3.10 -12.57
C LEU A 41 -14.24 -3.23 -11.05
N SER A 42 -15.31 -3.58 -10.32
CA SER A 42 -15.21 -3.89 -8.89
C SER A 42 -14.26 -5.07 -8.61
N LYS A 43 -14.29 -6.11 -9.45
CA LYS A 43 -13.34 -7.23 -9.32
C LYS A 43 -11.90 -6.77 -9.53
N ALA A 44 -11.66 -5.92 -10.53
CA ALA A 44 -10.33 -5.36 -10.81
C ALA A 44 -9.82 -4.49 -9.65
N MET A 45 -10.66 -3.62 -9.08
CA MET A 45 -10.28 -2.78 -7.93
C MET A 45 -9.99 -3.59 -6.67
N LYS A 46 -10.78 -4.63 -6.39
CA LYS A 46 -10.49 -5.56 -5.28
C LYS A 46 -9.15 -6.28 -5.46
N ALA A 47 -8.81 -6.66 -6.69
CA ALA A 47 -7.53 -7.29 -7.01
C ALA A 47 -6.37 -6.31 -6.82
N LEU A 48 -6.51 -5.05 -7.27
CA LEU A 48 -5.52 -4.00 -7.08
C LEU A 48 -5.29 -3.73 -5.59
N HIS A 49 -6.37 -3.52 -4.82
CA HIS A 49 -6.30 -3.30 -3.38
C HIS A 49 -5.54 -4.43 -2.65
N LYS A 50 -5.87 -5.69 -2.95
CA LYS A 50 -5.16 -6.86 -2.39
C LYS A 50 -3.67 -6.88 -2.78
N GLY A 51 -3.34 -6.50 -4.00
CA GLY A 51 -1.95 -6.37 -4.47
C GLY A 51 -1.20 -5.32 -3.66
N CYS A 52 -1.77 -4.14 -3.47
CA CYS A 52 -1.20 -3.07 -2.66
C CYS A 52 -1.00 -3.49 -1.21
N THR A 53 -1.98 -4.16 -0.58
CA THR A 53 -1.82 -4.68 0.79
C THR A 53 -0.67 -5.71 0.89
N THR A 54 -0.48 -6.52 -0.14
CA THR A 54 0.61 -7.50 -0.17
C THR A 54 1.97 -6.81 -0.26
N LEU A 55 2.11 -5.82 -1.15
CA LEU A 55 3.34 -5.04 -1.29
C LEU A 55 3.66 -4.22 -0.03
N ASP A 56 2.64 -3.65 0.61
CA ASP A 56 2.78 -2.92 1.87
C ASP A 56 3.32 -3.81 2.99
N LYS A 57 2.77 -5.03 3.13
CA LYS A 57 3.28 -6.01 4.10
C LYS A 57 4.74 -6.38 3.87
N LEU A 58 5.18 -6.50 2.62
CA LEU A 58 6.60 -6.73 2.30
C LEU A 58 7.46 -5.52 2.72
N ALA A 59 6.99 -4.30 2.48
CA ALA A 59 7.68 -3.09 2.91
C ALA A 59 7.78 -3.00 4.45
N GLN A 60 6.71 -3.35 5.17
CA GLN A 60 6.68 -3.38 6.64
C GLN A 60 7.59 -4.48 7.21
N ASP A 61 7.66 -5.66 6.59
CA ASP A 61 8.59 -6.72 6.99
C ASP A 61 10.05 -6.26 6.87
N ILE A 62 10.40 -5.55 5.79
CA ILE A 62 11.74 -4.95 5.65
C ILE A 62 11.96 -3.87 6.72
N TYR A 63 10.98 -3.00 6.96
CA TYR A 63 11.06 -1.98 8.03
C TYR A 63 11.33 -2.61 9.40
N GLY A 64 10.62 -3.70 9.73
CA GLY A 64 10.78 -4.42 11.01
C GLY A 64 12.17 -5.05 11.18
N LYS A 65 12.87 -5.33 10.09
CA LYS A 65 14.24 -5.88 10.08
C LYS A 65 15.34 -4.80 10.16
N ILE A 66 14.99 -3.51 10.01
CA ILE A 66 15.93 -2.38 10.09
C ILE A 66 16.12 -1.91 11.54
#